data_AF-A0A1I4IB85-F1
#
_entry.id   AF-A0A1I4IB85-F1
#
_cell.length_a   1.000
_cell.length_b   1.000
_cell.length_c   1.000
_cell.angle_alpha   90.00
_cell.angle_beta   90.00
_cell.angle_gamma   90.00
#
_symmetry.space_group_name_H-M   'P 1'
#
loop_
_entity.id
_entity.type
_entity.pdbx_description
1 polymer ?
#
loop_
_entity_poly.entity_id
_entity_poly.type
_entity_poly.pdbx_seq_one_letter_code
_entity_poly.pdbx_strand_id
1 'polypeptide(L)'
;MKNLGKLQRKQLFSQLPVPIVTKYLSHCLSKKYKKKAEIFGPEEHSEYIYLVVSGRIRVYLRYPNGKEFTLTLLDAGDTYSGHTRAFGQAIVDSEILFIPVETFRNLLMEVPSFAMTVIGVLGDSLKNSINTIESLVFKEVNKRLYQFIYSLALSSDRQELHSFQVNIGLTHQQIATIVGSTRQTVNTFFNNLQKEGVLILGKDKIIIQKFDIIMERAKDDDE
;
A
#
# COMPACT_ATOMS: atom_id res chain seq x y z
N MET A 1 -32.35 6.77 10.55
CA MET A 1 -32.61 6.03 11.81
C MET A 1 -32.68 4.49 11.69
N LYS A 2 -32.93 3.86 10.53
CA LYS A 2 -33.07 2.39 10.39
C LYS A 2 -31.79 1.51 10.45
N ASN A 3 -30.59 2.07 10.68
CA ASN A 3 -29.32 1.32 10.55
C ASN A 3 -28.45 1.27 11.84
N LEU A 4 -28.95 1.70 13.01
CA LEU A 4 -28.16 1.69 14.26
C LEU A 4 -27.58 0.32 14.62
N GLY A 5 -28.37 -0.75 14.49
CA GLY A 5 -27.91 -2.13 14.75
C GLY A 5 -26.93 -2.69 13.71
N LYS A 6 -26.70 -2.01 12.58
CA LYS A 6 -25.65 -2.37 11.62
C LYS A 6 -24.32 -1.70 11.95
N LEU A 7 -24.36 -0.51 12.56
CA LEU A 7 -23.17 0.28 12.92
C LEU A 7 -22.45 -0.29 14.16
N GLN A 8 -23.18 -0.81 15.15
CA GLN A 8 -22.58 -1.47 16.33
C GLN A 8 -21.82 -2.77 16.02
N ARG A 9 -21.99 -3.34 14.82
CA ARG A 9 -21.26 -4.55 14.39
C ARG A 9 -19.98 -4.22 13.62
N LYS A 10 -19.61 -2.94 13.50
CA LYS A 10 -18.42 -2.48 12.78
C LYS A 10 -17.26 -2.25 13.75
N GLN A 11 -16.04 -2.61 13.34
CA GLN A 11 -14.83 -2.57 14.18
C GLN A 11 -14.64 -1.25 14.94
N LEU A 12 -14.96 -0.12 14.31
CA LEU A 12 -14.78 1.18 14.97
C LEU A 12 -15.85 1.44 16.05
N PHE A 13 -17.13 1.23 15.74
CA PHE A 13 -18.26 1.61 16.61
C PHE A 13 -18.74 0.48 17.53
N SER A 14 -18.14 -0.71 17.47
CA SER A 14 -18.55 -1.86 18.28
C SER A 14 -18.35 -1.69 19.78
N GLN A 15 -17.47 -0.77 20.18
CA GLN A 15 -17.19 -0.49 21.60
C GLN A 15 -18.08 0.62 22.18
N LEU A 16 -18.95 1.25 21.38
CA LEU A 16 -19.78 2.35 21.85
C LEU A 16 -21.18 1.91 22.32
N PRO A 17 -21.62 2.35 23.51
CA PRO A 17 -22.99 2.17 23.98
C PRO A 17 -24.02 2.73 22.98
N VAL A 18 -25.16 2.05 22.84
CA VAL A 18 -26.27 2.46 21.95
C VAL A 18 -26.69 3.92 22.16
N PRO A 19 -26.82 4.44 23.40
CA PRO A 19 -27.22 5.84 23.61
C PRO A 19 -26.22 6.85 23.05
N ILE A 20 -24.92 6.55 23.16
CA ILE A 20 -23.84 7.40 22.62
C ILE A 20 -23.88 7.39 21.10
N VAL A 21 -23.98 6.20 20.50
CA VAL A 21 -24.12 6.08 19.04
C VAL A 21 -25.34 6.86 18.55
N THR A 22 -26.48 6.77 19.23
CA THR A 22 -27.70 7.50 18.87
C THR A 22 -27.53 9.02 18.95
N LYS A 23 -26.89 9.51 20.02
CA LYS A 23 -26.60 10.93 20.26
C LYS A 23 -25.77 11.55 19.13
N TYR A 24 -24.74 10.86 18.65
CA TYR A 24 -23.85 11.41 17.63
C TYR A 24 -24.34 11.16 16.20
N LEU A 25 -25.11 10.09 15.95
CA LEU A 25 -25.67 9.80 14.62
C LEU A 25 -26.72 10.81 14.15
N SER A 26 -27.40 11.53 15.05
CA SER A 26 -28.34 12.60 14.68
C SER A 26 -27.65 13.76 13.95
N HIS A 27 -26.34 13.92 14.15
CA HIS A 27 -25.52 14.95 13.51
C HIS A 27 -24.83 14.46 12.23
N CYS A 28 -24.99 13.19 11.87
CA CYS A 28 -24.35 12.59 10.71
C CYS A 28 -25.29 12.57 9.50
N LEU A 29 -24.74 12.74 8.29
CA LEU A 29 -25.49 12.63 7.04
C LEU A 29 -25.28 11.23 6.44
N SER A 30 -26.35 10.50 6.13
CA SER A 30 -26.24 9.25 5.36
C SER A 30 -26.64 9.51 3.91
N LYS A 31 -25.76 9.13 2.97
CA LYS A 31 -26.03 9.21 1.53
C LYS A 31 -25.78 7.85 0.88
N LYS A 32 -26.62 7.53 -0.11
CA LYS A 32 -26.48 6.33 -0.95
C LYS A 32 -25.87 6.71 -2.29
N TYR A 33 -24.94 5.90 -2.75
CA TYR A 33 -24.22 6.07 -3.99
C TYR A 33 -24.40 4.85 -4.86
N LYS A 34 -24.64 5.06 -6.15
CA LYS A 34 -24.65 3.98 -7.14
C LYS A 34 -23.23 3.58 -7.51
N LYS A 35 -23.05 2.34 -7.96
CA LYS A 35 -21.79 1.88 -8.55
C LYS A 35 -21.24 2.92 -9.55
N LYS A 36 -19.93 3.17 -9.48
CA LYS A 36 -19.13 4.17 -10.20
C LYS A 36 -19.32 5.64 -9.77
N ALA A 37 -20.26 5.95 -8.87
CA ALA A 37 -20.41 7.32 -8.39
C ALA A 37 -19.20 7.74 -7.55
N GLU A 38 -18.73 8.98 -7.78
CA GLU A 38 -17.74 9.64 -6.93
C GLU A 38 -18.42 10.10 -5.63
N ILE A 39 -17.72 9.94 -4.51
CA ILE A 39 -18.25 10.14 -3.15
C ILE A 39 -17.63 11.37 -2.51
N PHE A 40 -16.32 11.54 -2.69
CA PHE A 40 -15.54 12.65 -2.18
C PHE A 40 -14.29 12.87 -3.04
N GLY A 41 -13.75 14.08 -2.99
CA GLY A 41 -12.50 14.48 -3.63
C GLY A 41 -11.81 15.63 -2.88
N PRO A 42 -10.64 16.09 -3.36
CA PRO A 42 -9.76 17.04 -2.66
C PRO A 42 -10.40 18.40 -2.36
N GLU A 43 -11.34 18.84 -3.20
CA GLU A 43 -11.95 20.17 -3.09
C GLU A 43 -13.28 20.16 -2.33
N GLU A 44 -13.87 18.98 -2.10
CA GLU A 44 -15.27 18.93 -1.72
C GLU A 44 -15.47 18.92 -0.20
N HIS A 45 -14.70 18.19 0.61
CA HIS A 45 -15.17 17.89 1.97
C HIS A 45 -14.04 17.60 2.98
N SER A 46 -13.25 18.62 3.34
CA SER A 46 -12.29 18.51 4.45
C SER A 46 -12.95 18.47 5.84
N GLU A 47 -14.27 18.64 5.96
CA GLU A 47 -14.94 18.75 7.26
C GLU A 47 -15.59 17.45 7.76
N TYR A 48 -15.42 16.34 7.04
CA TYR A 48 -16.07 15.07 7.36
C TYR A 48 -15.10 13.89 7.46
N ILE A 49 -15.42 12.99 8.37
CA ILE A 49 -14.96 11.60 8.38
C ILE A 49 -16.04 10.75 7.69
N TYR A 50 -15.62 9.90 6.76
CA TYR A 50 -16.51 8.99 6.06
C TYR A 50 -16.46 7.61 6.72
N LEU A 51 -17.63 6.99 6.86
CA LEU A 51 -17.78 5.61 7.28
C LEU A 51 -18.57 4.84 6.23
N VAL A 52 -18.03 3.71 5.79
CA VAL A 52 -18.74 2.82 4.88
C VAL A 52 -19.77 2.01 5.68
N VAL A 53 -21.05 2.34 5.54
CA VAL A 53 -22.14 1.60 6.20
C VAL A 53 -22.38 0.27 5.48
N SER A 54 -22.38 0.30 4.15
CA SER A 54 -22.47 -0.88 3.29
C SER A 54 -21.86 -0.60 1.92
N GLY A 55 -21.47 -1.66 1.21
CA GLY A 55 -20.82 -1.57 -0.09
C GLY A 55 -19.30 -1.62 0.00
N ARG A 56 -18.63 -1.13 -1.04
CA ARG A 56 -17.17 -1.15 -1.19
C ARG A 56 -16.70 0.07 -1.96
N ILE A 57 -15.73 0.78 -1.39
CA ILE A 57 -15.22 2.05 -1.91
C ILE A 57 -13.77 1.91 -2.35
N ARG A 58 -13.46 2.41 -3.54
CA ARG A 58 -12.09 2.60 -4.01
C ARG A 58 -11.61 3.97 -3.57
N VAL A 59 -10.48 4.02 -2.88
CA VAL A 59 -9.77 5.27 -2.57
C VAL A 59 -8.55 5.36 -3.48
N TYR A 60 -8.39 6.46 -4.20
CA TYR A 60 -7.35 6.59 -5.21
C TYR A 60 -6.86 8.03 -5.39
N LEU A 61 -5.66 8.19 -5.92
CA LEU A 61 -5.13 9.47 -6.43
C LEU A 61 -5.41 9.57 -7.92
N ARG A 62 -5.76 10.76 -8.39
CA ARG A 62 -5.88 11.10 -9.81
C ARG A 62 -4.80 12.11 -10.17
N TYR A 63 -4.05 11.84 -11.23
CA TYR A 63 -2.95 12.69 -11.69
C TYR A 63 -3.39 13.54 -12.90
N PRO A 64 -2.71 14.67 -13.21
CA PRO A 64 -3.07 15.55 -14.32
C PRO A 64 -3.09 14.87 -15.70
N ASN A 65 -2.31 13.79 -15.87
CA ASN A 65 -2.27 12.99 -17.10
C ASN A 65 -3.42 11.96 -17.19
N GLY A 66 -4.39 11.99 -16.26
CA GLY A 66 -5.52 11.06 -16.21
C GLY A 66 -5.21 9.70 -15.60
N LYS A 67 -3.95 9.39 -15.24
CA LYS A 67 -3.63 8.15 -14.54
C LYS A 67 -4.25 8.16 -13.14
N GLU A 68 -4.66 6.99 -12.68
CA GLU A 68 -5.20 6.79 -11.34
C GLU A 68 -4.36 5.76 -10.57
N PHE A 69 -4.09 6.04 -9.30
CA PHE A 69 -3.38 5.12 -8.41
C PHE A 69 -4.26 4.75 -7.22
N THR A 70 -4.67 3.49 -7.13
CA THR A 70 -5.48 3.00 -6.02
C THR A 70 -4.64 2.92 -4.75
N LEU A 71 -5.06 3.65 -3.72
CA LEU A 71 -4.42 3.63 -2.40
C LEU A 71 -4.93 2.46 -1.56
N THR A 72 -6.25 2.27 -1.52
CA THR A 72 -6.87 1.21 -0.73
C THR A 72 -8.30 0.94 -1.18
N LEU A 73 -8.86 -0.17 -0.70
CA LEU A 73 -10.27 -0.51 -0.77
C LEU A 73 -10.86 -0.45 0.64
N LEU A 74 -11.98 0.23 0.78
CA LEU A 74 -12.72 0.31 2.04
C LEU A 74 -13.95 -0.59 1.93
N ASP A 75 -14.10 -1.48 2.90
CA ASP A 75 -15.25 -2.32 3.10
C ASP A 75 -16.17 -1.75 4.18
N ALA A 76 -17.36 -2.33 4.31
CA ALA A 76 -18.33 -1.89 5.29
C ALA A 76 -17.75 -1.98 6.71
N GLY A 77 -17.67 -0.84 7.40
CA GLY A 77 -17.06 -0.69 8.72
C GLY A 77 -15.79 0.15 8.72
N ASP A 78 -15.17 0.31 7.56
CA ASP A 78 -13.96 1.09 7.41
C ASP A 78 -14.27 2.59 7.39
N THR A 79 -13.32 3.36 7.91
CA THR A 79 -13.38 4.83 7.90
C THR A 79 -12.29 5.44 7.06
N TYR A 80 -12.57 6.63 6.53
CA TYR A 80 -11.60 7.42 5.81
C TYR A 80 -11.73 8.91 6.15
N SER A 81 -10.60 9.61 6.17
CA SER A 81 -10.56 11.04 6.44
C SER A 81 -10.75 11.83 5.15
N GLY A 82 -11.56 12.89 5.18
CA GLY A 82 -11.67 13.86 4.09
C GLY A 82 -10.50 14.83 3.95
N HIS A 83 -9.53 14.81 4.86
CA HIS A 83 -8.36 15.69 4.82
C HIS A 83 -7.25 15.21 3.87
N THR A 84 -7.57 14.45 2.82
CA THR A 84 -6.57 13.90 1.90
C THR A 84 -6.82 14.38 0.47
N ARG A 85 -5.80 14.26 -0.39
CA ARG A 85 -5.92 14.52 -1.84
C ARG A 85 -6.54 13.34 -2.61
N ALA A 86 -7.12 12.37 -1.90
CA ALA A 86 -7.66 11.18 -2.51
C ALA A 86 -9.12 11.37 -2.92
N PHE A 87 -9.50 10.68 -3.98
CA PHE A 87 -10.87 10.53 -4.43
C PHE A 87 -11.45 9.22 -3.89
N GLY A 88 -12.74 9.23 -3.60
CA GLY A 88 -13.53 8.06 -3.22
C GLY A 88 -14.53 7.70 -4.30
N GLN A 89 -14.56 6.45 -4.77
CA GLN A 89 -15.53 5.97 -5.75
C GLN A 89 -16.22 4.69 -5.28
N ALA A 90 -17.53 4.63 -5.43
CA ALA A 90 -18.32 3.43 -5.19
C ALA A 90 -18.01 2.34 -6.23
N ILE A 91 -17.51 1.18 -5.81
CA ILE A 91 -17.27 0.03 -6.71
C ILE A 91 -18.56 -0.80 -6.89
N VAL A 92 -19.41 -0.77 -5.87
CA VAL A 92 -20.76 -1.34 -5.84
C VAL A 92 -21.72 -0.31 -5.25
N ASP A 93 -23.03 -0.52 -5.35
CA ASP A 93 -24.00 0.32 -4.65
C ASP A 93 -23.65 0.38 -3.14
N SER A 94 -23.48 1.59 -2.62
CA SER A 94 -22.87 1.83 -1.31
C SER A 94 -23.66 2.85 -0.50
N GLU A 95 -23.61 2.74 0.82
CA GLU A 95 -24.16 3.71 1.77
C GLU A 95 -23.02 4.26 2.63
N ILE A 96 -22.88 5.58 2.64
CA ILE A 96 -21.80 6.29 3.33
C ILE A 96 -22.41 7.21 4.36
N LEU A 97 -21.85 7.14 5.56
CA LEU A 97 -22.14 8.06 6.64
C LEU A 97 -21.04 9.12 6.70
N PHE A 98 -21.45 10.38 6.64
CA PHE A 98 -20.60 11.57 6.74
C PHE A 98 -20.73 12.07 8.18
N ILE A 99 -19.63 12.00 8.91
CA ILE A 99 -19.54 12.39 10.32
C ILE A 99 -18.76 13.71 10.36
N PRO A 100 -19.38 14.83 10.79
CA PRO A 100 -18.64 16.08 10.93
C PRO A 100 -17.42 15.89 11.85
N VAL A 101 -16.28 16.47 11.49
CA VAL A 101 -15.05 16.37 12.29
C VAL A 101 -15.28 16.85 13.72
N GLU A 102 -16.07 17.90 13.90
CA GLU A 102 -16.41 18.43 15.22
C GLU A 102 -17.27 17.46 16.05
N THR A 103 -18.22 16.77 15.41
CA THR A 103 -19.01 15.68 16.02
C THR A 103 -18.10 14.53 16.44
N PHE A 104 -17.15 14.14 15.58
CA PHE A 104 -16.19 13.09 15.87
C PHE A 104 -15.23 13.48 17.02
N ARG A 105 -14.76 14.73 17.04
CA ARG A 105 -13.94 15.30 18.12
C ARG A 105 -14.66 15.25 19.46
N ASN A 106 -15.92 15.68 19.50
CA ASN A 106 -16.73 15.63 20.71
C ASN A 106 -16.96 14.20 21.21
N LEU A 107 -17.15 13.23 20.29
CA LEU A 107 -17.26 11.82 20.64
C LEU A 107 -15.97 11.27 21.28
N LEU A 108 -14.80 11.66 20.75
CA LEU A 108 -13.51 11.23 21.32
C LEU A 108 -13.28 11.77 22.73
N MET A 109 -13.71 13.00 23.00
CA MET A 109 -13.59 13.61 24.34
C MET A 109 -14.57 13.00 25.34
N GLU A 110 -15.80 12.67 24.92
CA GLU A 110 -16.82 12.06 25.77
C GLU A 110 -16.52 10.58 26.05
N VAL A 111 -15.90 9.88 25.10
CA VAL A 111 -15.56 8.45 25.23
C VAL A 111 -14.07 8.22 24.92
N PRO A 112 -13.17 8.44 25.89
CA PRO A 112 -11.73 8.27 25.68
C PRO A 112 -11.31 6.87 25.21
N SER A 113 -12.04 5.81 25.62
CA SER A 113 -11.78 4.44 25.15
C SER A 113 -12.00 4.28 23.64
N PHE A 114 -12.88 5.07 23.04
CA PHE A 114 -13.09 5.10 21.60
C PHE A 114 -11.88 5.66 20.85
N ALA A 115 -11.16 6.62 21.45
CA ALA A 115 -9.92 7.16 20.88
C ALA A 115 -8.84 6.09 20.73
N MET A 116 -8.73 5.15 21.67
CA MET A 116 -7.80 4.02 21.56
C MET A 116 -8.14 3.10 20.38
N THR A 117 -9.44 2.92 20.08
CA THR A 117 -9.88 2.15 18.91
C THR A 117 -9.50 2.88 17.61
N VAL A 118 -9.70 4.21 17.56
CA VAL A 118 -9.28 5.04 16.41
C VAL A 118 -7.77 4.95 16.18
N ILE A 119 -6.96 5.02 17.25
CA ILE A 119 -5.50 4.89 17.15
C ILE A 119 -5.10 3.55 16.53
N GLY A 120 -5.75 2.45 16.94
CA GLY A 120 -5.53 1.13 16.34
C GLY A 120 -5.79 1.12 14.82
N VAL A 121 -6.93 1.66 14.40
CA VAL A 121 -7.31 1.75 12.97
C VAL A 121 -6.31 2.61 12.18
N LEU A 122 -5.86 3.74 12.75
CA LEU A 122 -4.83 4.58 12.11
C LEU A 122 -3.47 3.87 12.02
N GLY A 123 -3.10 3.09 13.04
CA GLY A 123 -1.89 2.27 13.04
C GLY A 123 -1.89 1.22 11.94
N ASP A 124 -3.00 0.51 11.74
CA ASP A 124 -3.15 -0.47 10.65
C ASP A 124 -3.08 0.19 9.27
N SER A 125 -3.69 1.36 9.10
CA SER A 125 -3.62 2.14 7.86
C SER A 125 -2.18 2.61 7.55
N LEU A 126 -1.46 3.07 8.56
CA LEU A 126 -0.05 3.46 8.43
C LEU A 126 0.82 2.27 8.05
N LYS A 127 0.63 1.12 8.70
CA LYS A 127 1.33 -0.14 8.39
C LYS A 127 1.12 -0.55 6.93
N ASN A 128 -0.11 -0.52 6.44
CA ASN A 128 -0.42 -0.86 5.05
C ASN A 128 0.22 0.12 4.04
N SER A 129 0.28 1.41 4.39
CA SER A 129 0.95 2.42 3.58
C SER A 129 2.45 2.16 3.50
N ILE A 130 3.10 1.84 4.63
CA ILE A 130 4.51 1.46 4.68
C ILE A 130 4.76 0.21 3.83
N ASN A 131 3.94 -0.84 3.97
CA ASN A 131 4.06 -2.06 3.15
C ASN A 131 3.95 -1.76 1.65
N THR A 132 3.06 -0.83 1.28
CA THR A 132 2.91 -0.39 -0.12
C THR A 132 4.16 0.32 -0.61
N ILE A 133 4.69 1.28 0.17
CA ILE A 133 5.93 1.99 -0.14
C ILE A 133 7.10 1.01 -0.27
N GLU A 134 7.26 0.09 0.69
CA GLU A 134 8.27 -0.95 0.63
C GLU A 134 8.11 -1.77 -0.65
N SER A 135 6.90 -2.23 -0.98
CA SER A 135 6.68 -3.01 -2.20
C SER A 135 7.07 -2.26 -3.48
N LEU A 136 6.84 -0.95 -3.54
CA LEU A 136 7.20 -0.11 -4.69
C LEU A 136 8.73 0.07 -4.76
N VAL A 137 9.35 0.45 -3.63
CA VAL A 137 10.80 0.65 -3.54
C VAL A 137 11.57 -0.64 -3.80
N PHE A 138 11.18 -1.75 -3.18
CA PHE A 138 11.84 -3.04 -3.38
C PHE A 138 11.62 -3.60 -4.78
N LYS A 139 10.44 -3.43 -5.40
CA LYS A 139 10.22 -3.84 -6.80
C LYS A 139 11.14 -3.06 -7.75
N GLU A 140 11.24 -1.74 -7.61
CA GLU A 140 12.14 -0.92 -8.42
C GLU A 140 13.63 -1.21 -8.16
N VAL A 141 14.02 -1.46 -6.91
CA VAL A 141 15.39 -1.86 -6.56
C VAL A 141 15.73 -3.23 -7.13
N ASN A 142 14.84 -4.22 -7.02
CA ASN A 142 15.08 -5.56 -7.53
C ASN A 142 15.33 -5.51 -9.04
N LYS A 143 14.55 -4.70 -9.78
CA LYS A 143 14.77 -4.49 -11.21
C LYS A 143 16.14 -3.89 -11.51
N ARG A 144 16.53 -2.81 -10.81
CA ARG A 144 17.87 -2.21 -10.94
C ARG A 144 18.99 -3.20 -10.59
N LEU A 145 18.76 -4.09 -9.62
CA LEU A 145 19.70 -5.17 -9.27
C LEU A 145 19.78 -6.26 -10.35
N TYR A 146 18.67 -6.66 -10.96
CA TYR A 146 18.68 -7.56 -12.12
C TYR A 146 19.42 -6.93 -13.30
N GLN A 147 19.15 -5.66 -13.62
CA GLN A 147 19.85 -4.91 -14.66
C GLN A 147 21.35 -4.82 -14.39
N PHE A 148 21.73 -4.55 -13.14
CA PHE A 148 23.14 -4.53 -12.71
C PHE A 148 23.83 -5.89 -12.90
N ILE A 149 23.21 -7.00 -12.47
CA ILE A 149 23.78 -8.34 -12.65
C ILE A 149 23.84 -8.71 -14.12
N TYR A 150 22.78 -8.39 -14.88
CA TYR A 150 22.72 -8.63 -16.32
C TYR A 150 23.84 -7.88 -17.04
N SER A 151 24.07 -6.59 -16.74
CA SER A 151 25.17 -5.83 -17.33
C SER A 151 26.55 -6.42 -16.98
N LEU A 152 26.72 -6.88 -15.74
CA LEU A 152 27.97 -7.53 -15.33
C LEU A 152 28.20 -8.86 -16.06
N ALA A 153 27.14 -9.64 -16.26
CA ALA A 153 27.20 -10.90 -16.98
C ALA A 153 27.56 -10.71 -18.45
N LEU A 154 27.00 -9.67 -19.11
CA LEU A 154 27.35 -9.31 -20.48
C LEU A 154 28.80 -8.83 -20.62
N SER A 155 29.35 -8.20 -19.58
CA SER A 155 30.75 -7.74 -19.57
C SER A 155 31.78 -8.82 -19.21
N SER A 156 31.36 -10.06 -18.93
CA SER A 156 32.28 -11.13 -18.53
C SER A 156 32.78 -11.94 -19.73
N ASP A 157 34.10 -12.05 -19.86
CA ASP A 157 34.80 -12.79 -20.94
C ASP A 157 34.63 -14.33 -20.88
N ARG A 158 33.98 -14.87 -19.83
CA ARG A 158 33.85 -16.33 -19.62
C ARG A 158 32.42 -16.82 -19.80
N GLN A 159 32.09 -17.17 -21.04
CA GLN A 159 30.94 -18.02 -21.38
C GLN A 159 31.40 -19.49 -21.38
N GLU A 160 31.48 -20.12 -20.22
CA GLU A 160 31.56 -21.58 -20.17
C GLU A 160 30.17 -22.17 -20.31
N LEU A 161 30.06 -23.31 -21.01
CA LEU A 161 28.88 -23.80 -21.75
C LEU A 161 27.51 -23.69 -21.08
N HIS A 162 27.38 -23.55 -19.76
CA HIS A 162 26.09 -23.39 -19.07
C HIS A 162 26.13 -22.52 -17.80
N SER A 163 27.17 -21.71 -17.56
CA SER A 163 27.23 -20.82 -16.39
C SER A 163 28.08 -19.59 -16.63
N PHE A 164 27.55 -18.40 -16.30
CA PHE A 164 28.32 -17.16 -16.37
C PHE A 164 29.05 -16.95 -15.05
N GLN A 165 30.38 -16.98 -15.09
CA GLN A 165 31.18 -16.62 -13.93
C GLN A 165 31.51 -15.14 -14.01
N VAL A 166 30.98 -14.37 -13.06
CA VAL A 166 31.14 -12.92 -12.99
C VAL A 166 31.99 -12.59 -11.77
N ASN A 167 33.10 -11.87 -11.98
CA ASN A 167 33.85 -11.28 -10.88
C ASN A 167 33.21 -9.93 -10.55
N ILE A 168 32.61 -9.81 -9.36
CA ILE A 168 31.92 -8.58 -8.98
C ILE A 168 32.89 -7.55 -8.45
N GLY A 169 33.88 -7.96 -7.65
CA GLY A 169 34.86 -7.05 -7.04
C GLY A 169 34.26 -5.91 -6.18
N LEU A 170 32.97 -5.98 -5.85
CA LEU A 170 32.22 -4.96 -5.13
C LEU A 170 31.53 -5.59 -3.92
N THR A 171 31.61 -4.88 -2.80
CA THR A 171 30.85 -5.22 -1.60
C THR A 171 29.36 -4.94 -1.80
N HIS A 172 28.49 -5.61 -1.03
CA HIS A 172 27.05 -5.30 -1.04
C HIS A 172 26.75 -3.82 -0.73
N GLN A 173 27.61 -3.14 0.03
CA GLN A 173 27.46 -1.70 0.31
C GLN A 173 27.72 -0.87 -0.95
N GLN A 174 28.77 -1.19 -1.72
CA GLN A 174 29.06 -0.50 -2.97
C GLN A 174 27.99 -0.76 -4.03
N ILE A 175 27.51 -2.00 -4.14
CA ILE A 175 26.38 -2.34 -5.02
C ILE A 175 25.14 -1.53 -4.62
N ALA A 176 24.84 -1.46 -3.32
CA ALA A 176 23.71 -0.68 -2.82
C ALA A 176 23.83 0.81 -3.19
N THR A 177 25.02 1.40 -3.10
CA THR A 177 25.27 2.77 -3.56
C THR A 177 25.02 2.92 -5.06
N ILE A 178 25.50 1.99 -5.89
CA ILE A 178 25.33 2.02 -7.36
C ILE A 178 23.86 1.93 -7.75
N VAL A 179 23.11 1.00 -7.16
CA VAL A 179 21.70 0.78 -7.50
C VAL A 179 20.73 1.67 -6.72
N GLY A 180 21.23 2.60 -5.91
CA GLY A 180 20.40 3.50 -5.09
C GLY A 180 19.49 2.73 -4.12
N SER A 181 20.09 1.87 -3.29
CA SER A 181 19.40 1.05 -2.29
C SER A 181 20.19 0.94 -0.97
N THR A 182 19.75 0.07 -0.06
CA THR A 182 20.46 -0.25 1.19
C THR A 182 21.22 -1.57 1.07
N ARG A 183 22.28 -1.74 1.86
CA ARG A 183 23.04 -3.00 1.95
C ARG A 183 22.15 -4.19 2.34
N GLN A 184 21.16 -3.96 3.21
CA GLN A 184 20.22 -5.01 3.64
C GLN A 184 19.33 -5.48 2.49
N THR A 185 18.86 -4.56 1.66
CA THR A 185 18.10 -4.87 0.45
C THR A 185 18.91 -5.72 -0.53
N VAL A 186 20.14 -5.30 -0.83
CA VAL A 186 21.06 -6.04 -1.71
C VAL A 186 21.36 -7.45 -1.17
N ASN A 187 21.63 -7.56 0.13
CA ASN A 187 21.84 -8.85 0.78
C ASN A 187 20.61 -9.76 0.65
N THR A 188 19.42 -9.22 0.91
CA THR A 188 18.16 -9.98 0.81
C THR A 188 17.92 -10.46 -0.62
N PHE A 189 18.17 -9.60 -1.61
CA PHE A 189 18.07 -9.93 -3.02
C PHE A 189 18.99 -11.10 -3.42
N PHE A 190 20.28 -11.02 -3.10
CA PHE A 190 21.23 -12.09 -3.43
C PHE A 190 20.91 -13.41 -2.72
N ASN A 191 20.51 -13.36 -1.45
CA ASN A 191 20.10 -14.55 -0.71
C ASN A 191 18.87 -15.23 -1.32
N ASN A 192 17.90 -14.45 -1.80
CA ASN A 192 16.73 -15.00 -2.48
C ASN A 192 17.09 -15.70 -3.78
N LEU A 193 17.94 -15.09 -4.62
CA LEU A 193 18.43 -15.73 -5.85
C LEU A 193 19.25 -17.00 -5.59
N GLN A 194 20.02 -17.03 -4.50
CA GLN A 194 20.72 -18.24 -4.08
C GLN A 194 19.76 -19.35 -3.62
N LYS A 195 18.70 -19.01 -2.87
CA LYS A 195 17.64 -19.96 -2.49
C LYS A 195 16.86 -20.50 -3.70
N GLU A 196 16.64 -19.67 -4.72
CA GLU A 196 15.99 -20.06 -5.98
C GLU A 196 16.93 -20.88 -6.91
N GLY A 197 18.20 -21.02 -6.55
CA GLY A 197 19.23 -21.66 -7.37
C GLY A 197 19.49 -20.93 -8.68
N VAL A 198 19.25 -19.61 -8.72
CA VAL A 198 19.51 -18.75 -9.89
C VAL A 198 20.99 -18.39 -9.97
N LEU A 199 21.63 -18.22 -8.81
CA LEU A 199 23.05 -17.93 -8.69
C LEU A 199 23.68 -18.61 -7.47
N ILE A 200 25.01 -18.65 -7.46
CA ILE A 200 25.82 -19.04 -6.30
C ILE A 200 26.75 -17.87 -5.96
N LEU A 201 26.73 -17.46 -4.69
CA LEU A 201 27.65 -16.46 -4.15
C LEU A 201 28.96 -17.14 -3.73
N GLY A 202 30.07 -16.71 -4.32
CA GLY A 202 31.42 -16.94 -3.82
C GLY A 202 31.96 -15.70 -3.10
N LYS A 203 33.19 -15.78 -2.60
CA LYS A 203 33.83 -14.71 -1.81
C LYS A 203 33.93 -13.38 -2.57
N ASP A 204 34.33 -13.43 -3.85
CA ASP A 204 34.45 -12.25 -4.74
C ASP A 204 33.78 -12.48 -6.11
N LYS A 205 33.07 -13.60 -6.27
CA LYS A 205 32.52 -14.06 -7.55
C LYS A 205 31.06 -14.42 -7.42
N ILE A 206 30.29 -14.20 -8.47
CA ILE A 206 28.96 -14.78 -8.63
C ILE A 206 28.99 -15.75 -9.80
N ILE A 207 28.44 -16.93 -9.58
CA ILE A 207 28.21 -17.92 -10.63
C ILE A 207 26.72 -17.88 -10.95
N ILE A 208 26.35 -17.38 -12.13
CA ILE A 208 24.97 -17.35 -12.59
C ILE A 208 24.65 -18.73 -13.18
N GLN A 209 23.73 -19.44 -12.55
CA GLN A 209 23.30 -20.79 -12.94
C GLN A 209 22.13 -20.74 -13.94
N LYS A 210 21.26 -19.72 -13.82
CA LYS A 210 20.08 -19.56 -14.67
C LYS A 210 20.07 -18.16 -15.29
N PHE A 211 20.87 -17.97 -16.33
CA PHE A 211 21.02 -16.67 -16.99
C PHE A 211 19.71 -16.14 -17.57
N ASP A 212 18.88 -17.03 -18.15
CA ASP A 212 17.59 -16.65 -18.74
C ASP A 212 16.67 -15.93 -17.75
N ILE A 213 16.67 -16.35 -16.47
CA ILE A 213 15.88 -15.71 -15.41
C ILE A 213 16.40 -14.30 -15.11
N ILE A 214 17.71 -14.11 -15.10
CA ILE A 214 18.32 -12.79 -14.91
C ILE A 214 17.98 -11.88 -16.09
N MET A 215 18.09 -12.39 -17.32
CA MET A 215 17.76 -11.65 -18.54
C MET A 215 16.28 -11.26 -18.59
N GLU A 216 15.37 -12.22 -18.34
CA GLU A 216 13.92 -11.98 -18.34
C GLU A 216 13.53 -10.92 -17.30
N ARG A 217 14.03 -11.03 -16.07
CA ARG A 217 13.72 -10.09 -14.99
C ARG A 217 14.44 -8.73 -15.09
N ALA A 218 15.42 -8.60 -15.99
CA ALA A 218 16.12 -7.36 -16.28
C ALA A 218 15.46 -6.53 -17.39
N LYS A 219 14.63 -7.15 -18.25
CA LYS A 219 13.92 -6.46 -19.33
C LYS A 219 12.89 -5.47 -18.79
N ASP A 220 12.61 -4.43 -19.58
CA ASP A 220 11.54 -3.48 -19.28
C ASP A 220 10.17 -4.10 -19.58
N ASP A 221 9.18 -3.90 -18.70
CA ASP A 221 7.78 -4.31 -18.89
C ASP A 221 7.05 -3.42 -19.94
N ASP A 222 7.79 -2.66 -20.75
CA ASP A 222 7.26 -1.77 -21.79
C ASP A 222 7.47 -2.40 -23.18
N GLU A 223 6.81 -3.53 -23.43
CA GLU A 223 6.35 -3.96 -24.77
C GLU A 223 4.89 -4.40 -24.72
#